data_AF-A0A3M1SKQ7-F1
#
_entry.id   AF-A0A3M1SKQ7-F1
#
_cell.length_a   1.000
_cell.length_b   1.000
_cell.length_c   1.000
_cell.angle_alpha   90.00
_cell.angle_beta   90.00
_cell.angle_gamma   90.00
#
_symmetry.space_group_name_H-M   'P 1'
#
loop_
_entity.id
_entity.type
_entity.pdbx_description
1 polymer ?
#
loop_
_entity_poly.entity_id
_entity_poly.type
_entity_poly.pdbx_seq_one_letter_code
_entity_poly.pdbx_strand_id
1 'polypeptide(L)'
;MKGQEGFQKGFLIYEVLQVETPVSVNPDQWDDGYLAYSTVEERLSAVKGKDKDLKTLFSSHTGDSGRGYLMEADLWRERDGVYEEMSIEREDGNFLIQTWRLYGSAETPPEQGALRCFYRHTKTMPRGLSLERGLFKEEELKSIEVVVPERRLHFFITVKEGGD
;
A
#
# COMPACT_ATOMS: atom_id res chain seq x y z
N MET A 1 0.33 1.14 -33.88
CA MET A 1 -0.07 1.18 -32.46
C MET A 1 -0.10 2.65 -32.05
N LYS A 2 -1.29 3.23 -31.86
CA LYS A 2 -1.44 4.59 -31.32
C LYS A 2 -0.95 4.58 -29.86
N GLY A 3 -0.25 5.63 -29.47
CA GLY A 3 0.69 5.67 -28.34
C GLY A 3 0.13 5.23 -26.99
N GLN A 4 0.95 4.46 -26.28
CA GLN A 4 0.92 4.33 -24.82
C GLN A 4 1.29 5.70 -24.20
N GLU A 5 0.43 6.71 -24.29
CA GLU A 5 0.74 8.01 -23.71
C GLU A 5 0.96 7.88 -22.19
N GLY A 6 2.17 8.25 -21.75
CA GLY A 6 2.55 8.36 -20.34
C GLY A 6 3.20 7.14 -19.69
N PHE A 7 3.27 5.98 -20.35
CA PHE A 7 3.90 4.80 -19.72
C PHE A 7 5.43 4.85 -19.78
N GLN A 8 6.06 4.71 -18.62
CA GLN A 8 7.48 4.57 -18.40
C GLN A 8 7.84 3.10 -18.18
N LYS A 9 9.10 2.74 -18.45
CA LYS A 9 9.62 1.38 -18.19
C LYS A 9 10.16 1.33 -16.76
N GLY A 10 9.93 0.23 -16.06
CA GLY A 10 10.49 0.00 -14.74
C GLY A 10 10.62 -1.47 -14.40
N PHE A 11 10.96 -1.73 -13.14
CA PHE A 11 11.00 -3.07 -12.58
C PHE A 11 10.07 -3.17 -11.38
N LEU A 12 9.27 -4.23 -11.33
CA LEU A 12 8.40 -4.53 -10.20
C LEU A 12 8.93 -5.74 -9.44
N ILE A 13 8.85 -5.66 -8.12
CA ILE A 13 8.98 -6.81 -7.24
C ILE A 13 7.68 -6.97 -6.50
N TYR A 14 7.18 -8.20 -6.49
CA TYR A 14 5.94 -8.55 -5.85
C TYR A 14 6.13 -9.82 -5.04
N GLU A 15 5.75 -9.77 -3.78
CA GLU A 15 5.81 -10.90 -2.87
C GLU A 15 4.47 -11.08 -2.17
N VAL A 16 4.07 -12.34 -2.02
CA VAL A 16 2.91 -12.75 -1.22
C VAL A 16 3.38 -13.74 -0.21
N LEU A 17 3.08 -13.47 1.06
CA LEU A 17 3.42 -14.34 2.17
C LEU A 17 2.17 -14.58 3.01
N GLN A 18 1.97 -15.82 3.44
CA GLN A 18 0.98 -16.16 4.44
C GLN A 18 1.71 -16.60 5.70
N VAL A 19 1.38 -15.98 6.84
CA VAL A 19 2.07 -16.19 8.11
C VAL A 19 1.06 -16.33 9.25
N GLU A 20 1.38 -17.15 10.25
CA GLU A 20 0.52 -17.34 11.43
C GLU A 20 0.54 -16.12 12.37
N THR A 21 1.63 -15.35 12.34
CA THR A 21 1.80 -14.16 13.20
C THR A 21 2.12 -12.94 12.36
N PRO A 22 1.57 -11.76 12.68
CA PRO A 22 1.76 -10.58 11.86
C PRO A 22 3.22 -10.12 11.96
N VAL A 23 3.73 -9.63 10.83
CA VAL A 23 5.07 -9.03 10.77
C VAL A 23 5.14 -7.80 11.67
N SER A 24 6.29 -7.62 12.33
CA SER A 24 6.54 -6.38 13.07
C SER A 24 6.88 -5.29 12.06
N VAL A 25 5.93 -4.39 11.86
CA VAL A 25 6.05 -3.23 10.98
C VAL A 25 5.87 -2.00 11.85
N ASN A 26 6.80 -1.06 11.74
CA ASN A 26 6.71 0.22 12.41
C ASN A 26 5.97 1.22 11.51
N PRO A 27 4.76 1.69 11.89
CA PRO A 27 4.01 2.71 11.14
C PRO A 27 4.80 3.99 10.82
N ASP A 28 5.77 4.36 11.66
CA ASP A 28 6.53 5.60 11.49
C ASP A 28 7.56 5.53 10.34
N GLN A 29 7.81 4.35 9.78
CA GLN A 29 8.70 4.13 8.62
C GLN A 29 7.98 4.22 7.27
N TRP A 30 6.68 4.47 7.28
CA TRP A 30 5.84 4.59 6.09
C TRP A 30 5.40 6.03 5.92
N ASP A 31 5.12 6.46 4.70
CA ASP A 31 4.67 7.82 4.45
C ASP A 31 3.22 8.02 4.87
N ASP A 32 2.38 7.08 4.50
CA ASP A 32 0.96 7.09 4.83
C ASP A 32 0.35 5.69 4.69
N GLY A 33 -0.95 5.60 4.91
CA GLY A 33 -1.67 4.34 4.85
C GLY A 33 -3.06 4.44 5.46
N TYR A 34 -3.72 3.30 5.58
CA TYR A 34 -4.87 3.14 6.46
C TYR A 34 -4.81 1.87 7.29
N LEU A 35 -5.56 1.91 8.37
CA LEU A 35 -5.84 0.81 9.27
C LEU A 35 -7.34 0.57 9.27
N ALA A 36 -7.76 -0.61 8.83
CA ALA A 36 -9.15 -1.03 8.85
C ALA A 36 -9.38 -1.94 10.05
N TYR A 37 -10.03 -1.38 11.06
CA TYR A 37 -10.52 -2.13 12.21
C TYR A 37 -11.93 -2.68 11.93
N SER A 38 -12.34 -3.67 12.70
CA SER A 38 -13.66 -4.32 12.58
C SER A 38 -14.87 -3.37 12.65
N THR A 39 -14.72 -2.15 13.16
CA THR A 39 -15.81 -1.17 13.27
C THR A 39 -15.51 0.19 12.64
N VAL A 40 -14.27 0.46 12.23
CA VAL A 40 -13.85 1.79 11.74
C VAL A 40 -12.56 1.71 10.93
N GLU A 41 -12.39 2.63 10.00
CA GLU A 41 -11.15 2.85 9.27
C GLU A 41 -10.47 4.13 9.77
N GLU A 42 -9.15 4.10 9.93
CA GLU A 42 -8.35 5.25 10.35
C GLU A 42 -7.13 5.43 9.43
N ARG A 43 -6.82 6.68 9.07
CA ARG A 43 -5.60 7.00 8.33
C ARG A 43 -4.39 6.77 9.22
N LEU A 44 -3.29 6.30 8.64
CA LEU A 44 -2.05 6.02 9.38
C LEU A 44 -1.56 7.23 10.18
N SER A 45 -1.70 8.44 9.63
CA SER A 45 -1.36 9.69 10.31
C SER A 45 -2.06 9.91 11.66
N ALA A 46 -3.23 9.29 11.89
CA ALA A 46 -3.96 9.39 13.15
C ALA A 46 -3.34 8.54 14.27
N VAL A 47 -2.47 7.57 13.92
CA VAL A 47 -1.84 6.64 14.86
C VAL A 47 -0.32 6.77 14.95
N LYS A 48 0.33 7.47 14.00
CA LYS A 48 1.77 7.76 14.03
C LYS A 48 2.21 8.44 15.32
N GLY A 49 3.40 8.07 15.81
CA GLY A 49 3.98 8.60 17.06
C GLY A 49 3.26 8.19 18.35
N LYS A 50 2.34 7.22 18.31
CA LYS A 50 1.65 6.66 19.50
C LYS A 50 2.27 5.33 19.99
N ASP A 51 3.50 5.03 19.56
CA ASP A 51 4.32 3.88 19.98
C ASP A 51 3.61 2.51 19.96
N LYS A 52 2.94 2.18 18.86
CA LYS A 52 2.40 0.82 18.64
C LYS A 52 2.84 0.29 17.30
N ASP A 53 3.62 -0.79 17.31
CA ASP A 53 3.90 -1.54 16.09
C ASP A 53 2.63 -2.23 15.58
N LEU A 54 2.56 -2.52 14.27
CA LEU A 54 1.38 -3.16 13.69
C LEU A 54 1.12 -4.53 14.31
N LYS A 55 2.18 -5.27 14.67
CA LYS A 55 2.07 -6.57 15.33
C LYS A 55 1.25 -6.47 16.63
N THR A 56 1.49 -5.45 17.44
CA THR A 56 0.72 -5.19 18.66
C THR A 56 -0.73 -4.80 18.34
N LEU A 57 -0.94 -3.96 17.31
CA LEU A 57 -2.29 -3.56 16.90
C LEU A 57 -3.12 -4.74 16.38
N PHE A 58 -2.53 -5.64 15.60
CA PHE A 58 -3.18 -6.87 15.20
C PHE A 58 -3.43 -7.80 16.39
N SER A 59 -2.47 -7.93 17.32
CA SER A 59 -2.60 -8.88 18.44
C SER A 59 -3.54 -8.41 19.55
N SER A 60 -3.94 -7.14 19.57
CA SER A 60 -4.74 -6.56 20.66
C SER A 60 -6.18 -6.23 20.23
N HIS A 61 -7.12 -6.49 21.14
CA HIS A 61 -8.45 -5.91 21.03
C HIS A 61 -8.38 -4.48 21.57
N THR A 62 -8.70 -3.48 20.75
CA THR A 62 -8.64 -2.07 21.15
C THR A 62 -9.90 -1.64 21.91
N GLY A 63 -10.37 -2.49 22.84
CA GLY A 63 -11.67 -2.40 23.52
C GLY A 63 -11.99 -1.04 24.16
N ASP A 64 -10.98 -0.32 24.62
CA ASP A 64 -11.14 1.03 25.23
C ASP A 64 -11.49 2.12 24.21
N SER A 65 -11.27 1.87 22.92
CA SER A 65 -11.53 2.82 21.83
C SER A 65 -12.76 2.48 20.97
N GLY A 66 -13.41 1.34 21.21
CA GLY A 66 -14.57 0.88 20.42
C GLY A 66 -14.26 0.48 18.98
N ARG A 67 -12.99 0.43 18.57
CA ARG A 67 -12.55 0.11 17.19
C ARG A 67 -12.56 -1.41 16.91
N GLY A 68 -12.41 -2.21 17.97
CA GLY A 68 -12.35 -3.66 17.89
C GLY A 68 -10.98 -4.18 17.47
N TYR A 69 -10.94 -5.20 16.60
CA TYR A 69 -9.69 -5.80 16.11
C TYR A 69 -9.23 -5.12 14.82
N LEU A 70 -7.92 -4.92 14.67
CA LEU A 70 -7.34 -4.57 13.37
C LEU A 70 -7.47 -5.78 12.44
N MET A 71 -8.10 -5.56 11.28
CA MET A 71 -8.39 -6.58 10.27
C MET A 71 -7.44 -6.43 9.08
N GLU A 72 -7.15 -5.19 8.69
CA GLU A 72 -6.33 -4.89 7.52
C GLU A 72 -5.49 -3.63 7.76
N ALA A 73 -4.31 -3.60 7.16
CA ALA A 73 -3.43 -2.44 7.13
C ALA A 73 -2.80 -2.30 5.75
N ASP A 74 -3.01 -1.17 5.11
CA ASP A 74 -2.39 -0.81 3.83
C ASP A 74 -1.49 0.39 4.03
N LEU A 75 -0.23 0.22 3.73
CA LEU A 75 0.82 1.19 3.96
C LEU A 75 1.53 1.46 2.65
N TRP A 76 1.83 2.72 2.38
CA TRP A 76 2.62 3.09 1.21
C TRP A 76 3.67 4.13 1.56
N ARG A 77 4.77 4.09 0.80
CA ARG A 77 5.86 5.04 0.90
C ARG A 77 6.59 5.19 -0.41
N GLU A 78 7.31 6.29 -0.51
CA GLU A 78 8.33 6.49 -1.51
C GLU A 78 9.68 6.70 -0.82
N ARG A 79 10.68 5.90 -1.19
CA ARG A 79 12.05 6.08 -0.69
C ARG A 79 13.06 5.82 -1.78
N ASP A 80 14.02 6.72 -1.92
CA ASP A 80 15.14 6.56 -2.86
C ASP A 80 14.67 6.30 -4.32
N GLY A 81 13.52 6.90 -4.73
CA GLY A 81 12.91 6.71 -6.05
C GLY A 81 12.21 5.34 -6.25
N VAL A 82 11.93 4.64 -5.15
CA VAL A 82 11.19 3.36 -5.13
C VAL A 82 9.84 3.58 -4.48
N TYR A 83 8.78 3.22 -5.20
CA TYR A 83 7.42 3.21 -4.65
C TYR A 83 7.16 1.86 -4.01
N GLU A 84 6.82 1.86 -2.73
CA GLU A 84 6.55 0.67 -1.95
C GLU A 84 5.12 0.69 -1.41
N GLU A 85 4.43 -0.44 -1.50
CA GLU A 85 3.15 -0.66 -0.86
C GLU A 85 3.15 -2.02 -0.15
N MET A 86 2.55 -2.06 1.04
CA MET A 86 2.38 -3.26 1.83
C MET A 86 0.94 -3.33 2.31
N SER A 87 0.27 -4.42 1.95
CA SER A 87 -1.03 -4.80 2.48
C SER A 87 -0.86 -5.96 3.45
N ILE A 88 -1.51 -5.88 4.60
CA ILE A 88 -1.57 -6.95 5.60
C ILE A 88 -3.04 -7.18 5.93
N GLU A 89 -3.57 -8.34 5.59
CA GLU A 89 -4.96 -8.73 5.87
C GLU A 89 -5.01 -9.94 6.80
N ARG A 90 -5.94 -9.93 7.76
CA ARG A 90 -6.24 -11.09 8.60
C ARG A 90 -7.22 -12.01 7.88
N GLU A 91 -6.78 -13.23 7.59
CA GLU A 91 -7.60 -14.28 6.96
C GLU A 91 -7.52 -15.59 7.76
N ASP A 92 -8.68 -16.11 8.20
CA ASP A 92 -8.82 -17.47 8.78
C ASP A 92 -7.76 -17.86 9.81
N GLY A 93 -7.42 -16.94 10.73
CA GLY A 93 -6.44 -17.17 11.79
C GLY A 93 -4.97 -16.98 11.37
N ASN A 94 -4.73 -16.59 10.12
CA ASN A 94 -3.44 -16.21 9.57
C ASN A 94 -3.45 -14.74 9.11
N PHE A 95 -2.31 -14.29 8.60
CA PHE A 95 -2.14 -13.00 7.96
C PHE A 95 -1.60 -13.20 6.55
N LEU A 96 -2.31 -12.63 5.58
CA LEU A 96 -1.86 -12.48 4.21
C LEU A 96 -1.10 -11.16 4.10
N ILE A 97 0.13 -11.21 3.59
CA ILE A 97 0.99 -10.05 3.40
C ILE A 97 1.32 -9.94 1.93
N GLN A 98 1.01 -8.81 1.33
CA GLN A 98 1.33 -8.51 -0.06
C GLN A 98 2.24 -7.28 -0.10
N THR A 99 3.39 -7.39 -0.74
CA THR A 99 4.32 -6.26 -0.90
C THR A 99 4.60 -5.99 -2.36
N TRP A 100 4.61 -4.71 -2.72
CA TRP A 100 4.92 -4.22 -4.04
C TRP A 100 6.08 -3.24 -3.94
N ARG A 101 7.10 -3.39 -4.79
CA ARG A 101 8.21 -2.43 -4.92
C ARG A 101 8.42 -2.10 -6.39
N LEU A 102 8.15 -0.86 -6.78
CA LEU A 102 8.30 -0.37 -8.14
C LEU A 102 9.54 0.52 -8.24
N TYR A 103 10.48 0.10 -9.08
CA TYR A 103 11.71 0.81 -9.40
C TYR A 103 11.54 1.53 -10.73
N GLY A 104 11.27 2.83 -10.66
CA GLY A 104 10.91 3.63 -11.83
C GLY A 104 12.08 4.03 -12.74
N SER A 105 13.29 4.15 -12.17
CA SER A 105 14.47 4.71 -12.87
C SER A 105 15.58 3.69 -13.11
N ALA A 106 15.36 2.42 -12.81
CA ALA A 106 16.39 1.39 -12.93
C ALA A 106 16.54 0.91 -14.39
N GLU A 107 17.76 0.95 -14.93
CA GLU A 107 18.06 0.41 -16.27
C GLU A 107 18.20 -1.13 -16.26
N THR A 108 18.61 -1.69 -15.12
CA THR A 108 18.80 -3.12 -14.90
C THR A 108 17.95 -3.61 -13.74
N PRO A 109 17.60 -4.92 -13.70
CA PRO A 109 16.91 -5.50 -12.56
C PRO A 109 17.67 -5.20 -11.25
N PRO A 110 17.04 -4.55 -10.26
CA PRO A 110 17.73 -4.12 -9.04
C PRO A 110 18.05 -5.29 -8.09
N GLU A 111 17.30 -6.38 -8.17
CA GLU A 111 17.49 -7.59 -7.38
C GLU A 111 16.84 -8.80 -8.06
N GLN A 112 17.07 -9.99 -7.49
CA GLN A 112 16.54 -11.25 -8.01
C GLN A 112 15.00 -11.27 -7.92
N GLY A 113 14.34 -11.74 -8.98
CA GLY A 113 12.88 -11.83 -9.03
C GLY A 113 12.18 -10.58 -9.58
N ALA A 114 12.92 -9.51 -9.85
CA ALA A 114 12.38 -8.31 -10.48
C ALA A 114 11.81 -8.58 -11.89
N LEU A 115 10.59 -8.11 -12.11
CA LEU A 115 9.81 -8.28 -13.33
C LEU A 115 9.81 -6.99 -14.13
N ARG A 116 10.01 -7.08 -15.45
CA ARG A 116 9.88 -5.92 -16.33
C ARG A 116 8.43 -5.45 -16.34
N CYS A 117 8.21 -4.17 -16.13
CA CYS A 117 6.89 -3.58 -16.12
C CYS A 117 6.85 -2.26 -16.90
N PHE A 118 5.62 -1.81 -17.15
CA PHE A 118 5.33 -0.46 -17.59
C PHE A 118 4.47 0.21 -16.53
N TYR A 119 4.75 1.46 -16.21
CA TYR A 119 3.99 2.19 -15.19
C TYR A 119 3.68 3.62 -15.62
N ARG A 120 2.64 4.22 -15.05
CA ARG A 120 2.34 5.66 -15.19
C ARG A 120 1.63 6.20 -13.96
N HIS A 121 1.82 7.47 -13.67
CA HIS A 121 1.03 8.15 -12.66
C HIS A 121 -0.42 8.32 -13.13
N THR A 122 -1.36 8.11 -12.22
CA THR A 122 -2.79 8.26 -12.44
C THR A 122 -3.47 8.83 -11.20
N LYS A 123 -4.66 9.41 -11.40
CA LYS A 123 -5.51 9.84 -10.28
C LYS A 123 -6.40 8.67 -9.85
N THR A 124 -6.49 8.44 -8.55
CA THR A 124 -7.47 7.51 -7.98
C THR A 124 -8.65 8.30 -7.47
N MET A 125 -9.84 7.90 -7.90
CA MET A 125 -11.09 8.44 -7.38
C MET A 125 -11.55 7.52 -6.24
N PRO A 126 -11.43 7.92 -4.96
CA PRO A 126 -11.99 7.13 -3.87
C PRO A 126 -13.49 6.96 -4.10
N ARG A 127 -13.99 5.73 -4.06
CA ARG A 127 -15.43 5.47 -4.20
C ARG A 127 -16.16 5.87 -2.91
N GLY A 128 -16.92 6.96 -2.95
CA GLY A 128 -17.84 7.35 -1.87
C GLY A 128 -18.46 8.73 -2.10
N LEU A 129 -19.79 8.80 -2.24
CA LEU A 129 -20.58 10.01 -2.54
C LEU A 129 -20.70 11.03 -1.38
N SER A 130 -19.86 10.94 -0.35
CA SER A 130 -19.75 12.01 0.66
C SER A 130 -18.29 12.21 1.04
N LEU A 131 -17.67 13.23 0.44
CA LEU A 131 -16.35 13.76 0.83
C LEU A 131 -16.24 14.10 2.33
N GLU A 132 -17.38 14.14 3.05
CA GLU A 132 -17.46 14.42 4.48
C GLU A 132 -17.17 13.21 5.39
N ARG A 133 -17.22 11.96 4.88
CA ARG A 133 -16.98 10.73 5.67
C ARG A 133 -15.91 9.80 5.10
N GLY A 134 -15.35 10.12 3.93
CA GLY A 134 -14.29 9.31 3.33
C GLY A 134 -12.99 9.42 4.10
N LEU A 135 -12.22 8.32 4.14
CA LEU A 135 -10.91 8.29 4.80
C LEU A 135 -9.89 9.24 4.15
N PHE A 136 -10.07 9.46 2.84
CA PHE A 136 -9.28 10.36 2.00
C PHE A 136 -10.21 11.34 1.30
N LYS A 137 -9.79 12.60 1.19
CA LYS A 137 -10.49 13.58 0.37
C LYS A 137 -10.19 13.37 -1.11
N GLU A 138 -10.96 14.04 -1.96
CA GLU A 138 -10.65 14.09 -3.39
C GLU A 138 -9.22 14.60 -3.60
N GLU A 139 -8.52 13.97 -4.53
CA GLU A 139 -7.13 14.29 -4.90
C GLU A 139 -6.04 13.97 -3.86
N GLU A 140 -6.38 13.58 -2.62
CA GLU A 140 -5.40 13.15 -1.60
C GLU A 140 -4.76 11.79 -1.94
N LEU A 141 -5.47 10.95 -2.71
CA LEU A 141 -4.93 9.69 -3.22
C LEU A 141 -4.41 9.87 -4.65
N LYS A 142 -3.11 9.64 -4.82
CA LYS A 142 -2.49 9.39 -6.12
C LYS A 142 -2.18 7.92 -6.24
N SER A 143 -2.13 7.41 -7.47
CA SER A 143 -1.69 6.05 -7.70
C SER A 143 -0.80 5.96 -8.92
N ILE A 144 -0.04 4.87 -8.98
CA ILE A 144 0.71 4.46 -10.15
C ILE A 144 0.02 3.23 -10.72
N GLU A 145 -0.43 3.32 -11.96
CA GLU A 145 -0.90 2.17 -12.70
C GLU A 145 0.31 1.36 -13.17
N VAL A 146 0.33 0.06 -12.86
CA VAL A 146 1.43 -0.85 -13.21
C VAL A 146 0.91 -2.01 -14.05
N VAL A 147 1.58 -2.27 -15.15
CA VAL A 147 1.31 -3.38 -16.06
C VAL A 147 2.55 -4.27 -16.15
N VAL A 148 2.39 -5.56 -15.87
CA VAL A 148 3.44 -6.58 -15.99
C VAL A 148 3.00 -7.59 -17.05
N PRO A 149 3.34 -7.37 -18.34
CA PRO A 149 2.81 -8.18 -19.43
C PRO A 149 3.13 -9.67 -19.32
N GLU A 150 4.35 -10.00 -18.89
CA GLU A 150 4.83 -11.39 -18.76
C GLU A 150 4.03 -12.20 -17.72
N ARG A 151 3.40 -11.52 -16.75
CA ARG A 151 2.57 -12.15 -15.72
C ARG A 151 1.08 -11.89 -15.90
N ARG A 152 0.68 -11.14 -16.94
CA ARG A 152 -0.70 -10.67 -17.14
C ARG A 152 -1.26 -9.96 -15.90
N LEU A 153 -0.41 -9.23 -15.18
CA LEU A 153 -0.81 -8.44 -14.02
C LEU A 153 -1.05 -6.99 -14.43
N HIS A 154 -2.14 -6.43 -13.90
CA HIS A 154 -2.52 -5.03 -14.04
C HIS A 154 -3.13 -4.58 -12.72
N PHE A 155 -2.49 -3.64 -12.05
CA PHE A 155 -2.87 -3.18 -10.71
C PHE A 155 -2.45 -1.72 -10.50
N PHE A 156 -2.78 -1.17 -9.34
CA PHE A 156 -2.47 0.20 -8.95
C PHE A 156 -1.71 0.18 -7.63
N ILE A 157 -0.65 0.98 -7.54
CA ILE A 157 0.08 1.24 -6.29
C ILE A 157 -0.35 2.62 -5.78
N THR A 158 -0.76 2.73 -4.53
CA THR A 158 -1.07 4.00 -3.88
C THR A 158 0.22 4.71 -3.49
N VAL A 159 0.29 6.02 -3.74
CA VAL A 159 1.48 6.83 -3.44
C VAL A 159 1.08 8.13 -2.77
N LYS A 160 2.01 8.70 -1.99
CA LYS A 160 1.82 10.01 -1.34
C LYS A 160 1.76 11.12 -2.39
N GLU A 161 1.06 12.21 -2.07
CA GLU A 161 1.11 13.44 -2.84
C GLU A 161 2.52 14.06 -2.81
N GLY A 162 3.15 14.25 -3.98
CA GLY A 162 4.36 15.07 -4.13
C GLY A 162 5.68 14.38 -4.47
N GLY A 163 5.67 13.26 -5.21
CA GLY A 163 6.88 12.72 -5.86
C GLY A 163 6.99 13.21 -7.31
N ASP A 164 7.71 14.32 -7.52
CA ASP A 164 8.35 14.67 -8.81
C ASP A 164 9.86 14.39 -8.70
#